data_AF-A0A173SGF1-F1
#
_entry.id   AF-A0A173SGF1-F1
#
_cell.length_a   1.000
_cell.length_b   1.000
_cell.length_c   1.000
_cell.angle_alpha   90.00
_cell.angle_beta   90.00
_cell.angle_gamma   90.00
#
_symmetry.space_group_name_H-M   'P 1'
#
loop_
_entity.id
_entity.type
_entity.pdbx_description
1 polymer ?
#
loop_
_entity_poly.entity_id
_entity_poly.type
_entity_poly.pdbx_seq_one_letter_code
_entity_poly.pdbx_strand_id
1 'polypeptide(L)' 'MASMNGLSKLGLPKLSDHMDPEDARALRSYLYQMQEQLQYVLTNLDTENMSDTLRSKLQGL' A
#
# COMPACT_ATOMS: atom_id res chain seq x y z
N MET A 1 -7.67 -14.77 -3.97
CA MET A 1 -6.87 -13.60 -4.38
C MET A 1 -7.40 -12.38 -3.65
N ALA A 2 -6.65 -11.83 -2.68
CA ALA A 2 -7.03 -10.56 -2.05
C ALA A 2 -7.11 -9.49 -3.16
N SER A 3 -8.18 -8.69 -3.14
CA SER A 3 -8.49 -7.77 -4.26
C SER A 3 -7.41 -6.71 -4.42
N MET A 4 -6.50 -6.90 -5.39
CA MET A 4 -5.47 -5.93 -5.77
C MET A 4 -6.05 -4.64 -6.36
N ASN A 5 -7.33 -4.65 -6.75
CA ASN A 5 -8.05 -3.49 -7.29
C ASN A 5 -8.18 -2.31 -6.31
N GLY A 6 -7.92 -2.51 -5.02
CA GLY A 6 -7.95 -1.45 -4.00
C GLY A 6 -6.65 -0.65 -3.89
N LEU A 7 -5.49 -1.27 -4.14
CA LEU A 7 -4.17 -0.64 -3.94
C LEU A 7 -3.86 0.40 -5.01
N SER A 8 -4.21 0.13 -6.26
CA SER A 8 -4.13 1.11 -7.35
C SER A 8 -5.14 2.26 -7.17
N LYS A 9 -6.14 2.09 -6.29
CA LYS A 9 -7.15 3.09 -5.91
C LYS A 9 -6.84 3.79 -4.59
N LEU A 10 -5.78 3.40 -3.86
CA LEU A 10 -5.24 4.22 -2.78
C LEU A 10 -4.61 5.44 -3.45
N GLY A 11 -5.46 6.43 -3.75
CA GLY A 11 -5.00 7.73 -4.23
C GLY A 11 -4.03 8.31 -3.21
N LEU A 12 -2.99 9.00 -3.68
CA LEU A 12 -2.06 9.62 -2.76
C LEU A 12 -2.81 10.54 -1.80
N PRO A 13 -2.49 10.49 -0.49
CA PRO A 13 -3.07 11.40 0.47
C PRO A 13 -2.81 12.84 0.03
N LYS A 14 -3.80 13.71 0.24
CA LYS A 14 -3.61 15.15 0.07
C LYS A 14 -2.60 15.60 1.14
N LEU A 15 -1.52 16.23 0.70
CA LEU A 15 -0.55 16.86 1.58
C LEU A 15 -1.10 18.22 2.06
N SER A 16 -0.58 18.75 3.16
CA SER A 16 -1.07 20.01 3.72
C SER A 16 -0.75 21.19 2.79
N ASP A 17 -1.64 22.20 2.79
CA ASP A 17 -1.49 23.40 1.96
C ASP A 17 -0.33 24.31 2.42
N HIS A 18 0.22 24.06 3.63
CA HIS A 18 1.34 24.81 4.22
C HIS A 18 2.69 24.09 4.08
N MET A 19 2.74 22.98 3.33
CA MET A 19 3.97 22.21 3.13
C MET A 19 4.86 22.87 2.08
N ASP A 20 6.18 22.83 2.31
CA ASP A 20 7.13 23.26 1.29
C ASP A 20 6.98 22.41 0.01
N PRO A 21 6.99 23.01 -1.19
CA PRO A 21 6.86 22.28 -2.44
C PRO A 21 7.90 21.16 -2.64
N GLU A 22 9.12 21.33 -2.13
CA GLU A 22 10.19 20.35 -2.22
C GLU A 22 9.92 19.12 -1.33
N ASP A 23 9.53 19.36 -0.08
CA ASP A 23 9.11 18.32 0.86
C ASP A 23 7.89 17.57 0.33
N ALA A 24 6.91 18.31 -0.22
CA ALA A 24 5.72 17.72 -0.81
C ALA A 24 6.06 16.80 -2.00
N ARG A 25 7.05 17.17 -2.81
CA ARG A 25 7.53 16.35 -3.91
C ARG A 25 8.26 15.10 -3.41
N ALA A 26 9.16 15.25 -2.45
CA ALA A 26 9.89 14.14 -1.86
C ALA A 26 8.93 13.11 -1.22
N LEU A 27 7.94 13.60 -0.46
CA LEU A 27 6.92 12.76 0.15
C LEU A 27 6.04 12.05 -0.88
N ARG A 28 5.62 12.74 -1.95
CA ARG A 28 4.90 12.09 -3.06
C ARG A 28 5.71 10.97 -3.68
N SER A 29 6.98 11.21 -3.99
CA SER A 29 7.88 10.19 -4.54
C SER A 29 8.03 8.99 -3.60
N TYR A 30 8.20 9.24 -2.30
CA TYR A 30 8.27 8.17 -1.29
C TYR A 30 6.98 7.35 -1.20
N LEU A 31 5.82 8.01 -1.20
CA LEU A 31 4.52 7.35 -1.16
C LEU A 31 4.28 6.48 -2.40
N TYR A 32 4.67 6.95 -3.59
CA TYR A 32 4.63 6.15 -4.81
C TYR A 32 5.52 4.90 -4.69
N GLN A 33 6.77 5.06 -4.21
CA GLN A 33 7.67 3.92 -4.03
C GLN A 33 7.13 2.89 -3.03
N MET A 34 6.54 3.34 -1.93
CA MET A 34 5.91 2.44 -0.95
C MET A 34 4.70 1.71 -1.54
N GLN A 35 3.90 2.37 -2.38
CA GLN A 35 2.79 1.73 -3.07
C GLN A 35 3.27 0.58 -3.97
N GLU A 36 4.33 0.80 -4.74
CA GLU A 36 4.94 -0.24 -5.58
C GLU A 36 5.49 -1.40 -4.76
N GLN A 37 6.18 -1.11 -3.65
CA GLN A 37 6.70 -2.14 -2.75
C GLN A 37 5.57 -2.96 -2.12
N LEU A 38 4.49 -2.31 -1.67
CA LEU A 38 3.32 -2.99 -1.12
C LEU A 38 2.64 -3.86 -2.20
N GLN A 39 2.52 -3.36 -3.42
CA GLN A 39 1.96 -4.14 -4.52
C GLN A 39 2.82 -5.35 -4.85
N TYR A 40 4.14 -5.21 -4.87
CA TYR A 40 5.07 -6.33 -5.06
C TYR A 40 4.91 -7.38 -3.95
N VAL A 41 4.91 -6.96 -2.67
CA VAL A 41 4.74 -7.87 -1.54
C VAL A 41 3.41 -8.60 -1.63
N LEU A 42 2.32 -7.89 -1.94
CA LEU A 42 0.98 -8.47 -2.02
C LEU A 42 0.78 -9.37 -3.25
N THR A 43 1.50 -9.11 -4.35
CA THR A 43 1.49 -9.97 -5.55
C THR A 43 2.26 -11.26 -5.32
N ASN A 44 3.34 -11.20 -4.54
CA ASN A 44 4.17 -12.36 -4.18
C ASN A 44 3.72 -13.03 -2.86
N LEU A 45 2.61 -12.57 -2.28
CA LEU A 45 2.05 -13.11 -1.05
C LEU A 45 1.22 -14.36 -1.39
N ASP A 46 1.88 -15.52 -1.41
CA ASP A 46 1.17 -16.79 -1.51
C ASP A 46 0.51 -17.19 -0.18
N THR A 47 -0.55 -17.98 -0.25
CA THR A 47 -1.29 -18.46 0.94
C THR A 47 -0.45 -19.32 1.88
N GLU A 48 0.69 -19.84 1.40
CA GLU A 48 1.68 -20.57 2.20
C GLU A 48 2.69 -19.65 2.91
N ASN A 49 2.90 -18.43 2.39
CA ASN A 49 3.79 -17.42 2.97
C ASN A 49 3.04 -16.39 3.85
N MET A 50 1.70 -16.43 3.83
CA MET A 50 0.86 -15.64 4.74
C MET A 50 0.90 -16.21 6.15
N SER A 51 1.12 -15.36 7.15
CA SER A 51 0.98 -15.79 8.54
C SER A 51 -0.45 -16.25 8.83
N ASP A 52 -0.60 -17.33 9.59
CA ASP A 52 -1.90 -17.87 9.98
C ASP A 52 -2.79 -16.81 10.64
N THR A 53 -2.17 -15.86 11.36
CA THR A 53 -2.85 -14.71 11.97
C THR A 53 -3.48 -13.78 10.93
N LEU A 54 -2.76 -13.45 9.86
CA LEU A 54 -3.27 -12.58 8.80
C LEU A 54 -4.34 -13.31 7.98
N ARG A 55 -4.13 -14.60 7.71
CA ARG A 55 -5.09 -15.46 7.01
C ARG A 55 -6.40 -15.60 7.78
N SER A 56 -6.32 -15.83 9.09
CA SER A 56 -7.50 -15.93 9.96
C SER A 56 -8.29 -14.63 10.02
N LYS A 57 -7.60 -13.47 10.06
CA LYS A 57 -8.26 -12.15 10.03
C LYS A 57 -8.95 -11.84 8.69
N LEU A 58 -8.38 -12.31 7.57
CA LEU A 58 -8.94 -12.08 6.24
C LEU A 58 -10.06 -13.06 5.87
N GLN A 59 -10.09 -14.27 6.45
CA GLN A 59 -11.17 -15.25 6.25
C GLN A 59 -12.32 -15.09 7.25
N GLY A 60 -12.09 -14.41 8.38
CA GLY A 60 -13.12 -14.05 9.36
C GLY A 60 -13.88 -12.75 9.07
N LEU A 61 -13.60 -12.11 7.92
CA LEU A 61 -14.33 -10.98 7.34
C LEU A 61 -15.10 -11.46 6.10
#